data_AF-A0A1M6PBM0-F1
#
_entry.id   AF-A0A1M6PBM0-F1
#
_cell.length_a   1.000
_cell.length_b   1.000
_cell.length_c   1.000
_cell.angle_alpha   90.00
_cell.angle_beta   90.00
_cell.angle_gamma   90.00
#
_symmetry.space_group_name_H-M   'P 1'
#
loop_
_entity.id
_entity.type
_entity.pdbx_description
1 polymer ?
#
loop_
_entity_poly.entity_id
_entity_poly.type
_entity_poly.pdbx_seq_one_letter_code
_entity_poly.pdbx_strand_id
1 'polypeptide(L)'
;MTNSLFTRSVLALLVGAPLFSACKDDNEDPKPDADNEQITTVTYTLTPQGGGTPVSIQYRDPDGDGGTAGTITPATLTLAPNTTYTGTLKLEDETKTPAENITAEILAESDEHVFVFAPTGVNLTITATDKDRNNLPIGLASQAVTGAANATGTTGNLKITLRHQPGTKDGTATPGDTDVEVTFPTAVR
;
A
#
# COMPACT_ATOMS: atom_id res chain seq x y z
N MET A 1 -12.43 -31.38 -83.22
CA MET A 1 -12.06 -30.05 -83.76
C MET A 1 -11.05 -29.43 -82.80
N THR A 2 -9.81 -29.28 -83.29
CA THR A 2 -8.78 -28.27 -82.95
C THR A 2 -8.46 -27.94 -81.48
N ASN A 3 -7.24 -28.30 -81.05
CA ASN A 3 -6.13 -27.37 -80.71
C ASN A 3 -6.13 -27.01 -79.21
N SER A 4 -5.03 -26.72 -78.52
CA SER A 4 -3.58 -26.78 -78.74
C SER A 4 -2.98 -26.56 -77.36
N LEU A 5 -1.84 -27.21 -77.06
CA LEU A 5 -0.92 -26.79 -75.99
C LEU A 5 -0.44 -25.36 -76.27
N PHE A 6 -0.37 -24.50 -75.25
CA PHE A 6 0.60 -23.39 -75.19
C PHE A 6 0.86 -22.94 -73.74
N THR A 7 2.12 -23.07 -73.35
CA THR A 7 2.78 -22.64 -72.12
C THR A 7 2.88 -21.12 -72.05
N ARG A 8 2.59 -20.50 -70.88
CA ARG A 8 3.22 -19.25 -70.41
C ARG A 8 3.26 -19.19 -68.89
N SER A 9 4.46 -19.31 -68.33
CA SER A 9 4.76 -18.98 -66.94
C SER A 9 4.57 -17.47 -66.72
N VAL A 10 3.78 -17.09 -65.72
CA VAL A 10 3.92 -15.81 -65.02
C VAL A 10 3.79 -16.09 -63.53
N LEU A 11 4.94 -15.99 -62.86
CA LEU A 11 5.12 -16.00 -61.42
C LEU A 11 4.52 -14.71 -60.85
N ALA A 12 3.47 -14.80 -60.03
CA ALA A 12 2.95 -13.69 -59.25
C ALA A 12 2.93 -14.08 -57.78
N LEU A 13 4.00 -13.69 -57.08
CA LEU A 13 4.21 -13.81 -55.65
C LEU A 13 3.27 -12.84 -54.92
N LEU A 14 2.15 -13.32 -54.38
CA LEU A 14 1.30 -12.54 -53.48
C LEU A 14 1.80 -12.74 -52.04
N VAL A 15 2.65 -11.82 -51.61
CA VAL A 15 3.20 -11.71 -50.26
C VAL A 15 2.06 -11.44 -49.26
N GLY A 16 1.93 -12.31 -48.26
CA GLY A 16 1.00 -12.13 -47.15
C GLY A 16 1.35 -10.91 -46.32
N ALA A 17 0.36 -10.09 -46.01
CA ALA A 17 0.49 -8.99 -45.07
C ALA A 17 0.40 -9.52 -43.64
N PRO A 18 1.44 -9.38 -42.79
CA PRO A 18 1.28 -9.56 -41.35
C PRO A 18 0.49 -8.39 -40.79
N LEU A 19 -0.57 -8.71 -40.04
CA LEU A 19 -1.32 -7.76 -39.22
C LEU A 19 -0.42 -7.29 -38.08
N PHE A 20 0.25 -6.15 -38.24
CA PHE A 20 0.83 -5.43 -37.12
C PHE A 20 -0.31 -4.73 -36.38
N SER A 21 -0.92 -5.44 -35.43
CA SER A 21 -1.65 -4.81 -34.34
C SER A 21 -0.59 -4.13 -33.46
N ALA A 22 -0.30 -2.86 -33.76
CA ALA A 22 0.45 -2.02 -32.86
C ALA A 22 -0.38 -1.91 -31.57
N CYS A 23 0.10 -2.55 -30.51
CA CYS A 23 -0.35 -2.23 -29.16
C CYS A 23 -0.21 -0.71 -29.00
N LYS A 24 -1.30 -0.05 -28.58
CA LYS A 24 -1.20 1.31 -28.10
C LYS A 24 -0.16 1.31 -26.99
N ASP A 25 0.75 2.27 -27.05
CA ASP A 25 1.64 2.59 -25.95
C ASP A 25 0.78 2.93 -24.73
N ASP A 26 0.62 1.98 -23.81
CA ASP A 26 0.16 2.25 -22.45
C ASP A 26 1.35 2.82 -21.67
N ASN A 27 1.76 4.03 -22.06
CA ASN A 27 2.55 4.93 -21.20
C ASN A 27 1.58 5.88 -20.50
N GLU A 28 0.60 5.31 -19.81
CA GLU A 28 -0.02 6.04 -18.71
C GLU A 28 0.81 5.68 -17.48
N ASP A 29 1.42 6.68 -16.84
CA ASP A 29 1.84 6.52 -15.44
C ASP A 29 0.68 5.86 -14.70
N PRO A 30 0.91 4.85 -13.85
CA PRO A 30 -0.16 4.15 -13.16
C PRO A 30 -0.96 5.18 -12.37
N LYS A 31 -2.10 5.58 -12.91
CA LYS A 31 -3.15 6.25 -12.14
C LYS A 31 -3.66 5.18 -11.17
N PRO A 32 -3.97 5.53 -9.92
CA PRO A 32 -4.76 4.64 -9.09
C PRO A 32 -5.94 4.14 -9.92
N ASP A 33 -6.17 2.82 -9.93
CA ASP A 33 -7.42 2.30 -10.46
C ASP A 33 -8.55 3.08 -9.76
N ALA A 34 -9.64 3.39 -10.48
CA ALA A 34 -10.65 4.32 -9.98
C ALA A 34 -11.30 3.92 -8.63
N ASP A 35 -11.04 2.70 -8.17
CA ASP A 35 -11.52 2.12 -6.92
C ASP A 35 -10.44 2.11 -5.80
N ASN A 36 -9.17 2.43 -6.07
CA ASN A 36 -8.09 2.50 -5.07
C ASN A 36 -7.94 3.92 -4.50
N GLU A 37 -7.67 4.00 -3.20
CA GLU A 37 -7.54 5.28 -2.52
C GLU A 37 -6.17 5.94 -2.76
N GLN A 38 -6.18 7.17 -3.25
CA GLN A 38 -4.96 7.99 -3.31
C GLN A 38 -4.55 8.37 -1.89
N ILE A 39 -3.41 7.85 -1.42
CA ILE A 39 -2.90 8.15 -0.07
C ILE A 39 -1.52 8.77 -0.19
N THR A 40 -1.43 10.03 0.19
CA THR A 40 -0.16 10.79 0.20
C THR A 40 0.53 10.79 1.55
N THR A 41 -0.25 10.67 2.63
CA THR A 41 0.25 10.83 3.99
C THR A 41 -0.29 9.75 4.89
N VAL A 42 0.63 9.08 5.60
CA VAL A 42 0.32 8.05 6.60
C VAL A 42 1.01 8.45 7.90
N THR A 43 0.20 8.74 8.93
CA THR A 43 0.70 9.05 10.28
C THR A 43 0.30 7.96 11.24
N TYR A 44 1.29 7.32 11.88
CA TYR A 44 1.05 6.34 12.94
C TYR A 44 1.47 6.92 14.29
N THR A 45 0.53 6.99 15.23
CA THR A 45 0.77 7.49 16.59
C THR A 45 0.60 6.37 17.60
N LEU A 46 1.54 6.26 18.53
CA LEU A 46 1.60 5.25 19.57
C LEU A 46 1.65 5.93 20.95
N THR A 47 0.60 5.73 21.74
CA THR A 47 0.48 6.28 23.09
C THR A 47 0.77 5.21 24.14
N PRO A 48 1.79 5.36 25.00
CA PRO A 48 2.08 4.36 26.04
C PRO A 48 0.92 4.24 27.04
N GLN A 49 0.46 3.02 27.31
CA GLN A 49 -0.66 2.78 28.24
C GLN A 49 -0.30 3.05 29.70
N GLY A 50 0.99 2.97 30.06
CA GLY A 50 1.49 3.35 31.38
C GLY A 50 1.58 4.86 31.61
N GLY A 51 1.13 5.68 30.65
CA GLY A 51 1.35 7.13 30.62
C GLY A 51 2.68 7.51 29.97
N GLY A 52 2.82 8.80 29.67
CA GLY A 52 3.97 9.36 28.96
C GLY A 52 3.56 10.09 27.67
N THR A 53 4.57 10.59 26.95
CA THR A 53 4.34 11.32 25.68
C THR A 53 4.09 10.32 24.55
N PRO A 54 3.03 10.49 23.74
CA PRO A 54 2.87 9.73 22.50
C PRO A 54 4.07 9.92 21.57
N VAL A 55 4.42 8.87 20.85
CA VAL A 55 5.42 8.91 19.77
C VAL A 55 4.71 8.71 18.44
N SER A 56 5.16 9.41 17.41
CA SER A 56 4.55 9.32 16.08
C SER A 56 5.61 9.19 14.99
N ILE A 57 5.23 8.56 13.89
CA ILE A 57 5.97 8.55 12.64
C ILE A 57 5.04 8.82 11.47
N GLN A 58 5.54 9.57 10.50
CA GLN A 58 4.79 10.00 9.33
C GLN A 58 5.57 9.67 8.07
N TYR A 59 4.88 9.10 7.09
CA TYR A 59 5.24 9.18 5.68
C TYR A 59 4.43 10.27 5.02
N ARG A 60 5.05 11.07 4.15
CA ARG A 60 4.41 12.16 3.43
C ARG A 60 4.98 12.35 2.03
N ASP A 61 4.09 12.30 1.05
CA ASP A 61 4.34 12.41 -0.39
C ASP A 61 3.27 13.28 -1.07
N PRO A 62 3.36 14.62 -0.96
CA PRO A 62 2.26 15.52 -1.27
C PRO A 62 1.95 15.67 -2.77
N ASP A 63 2.88 15.29 -3.66
CA ASP A 63 2.69 15.26 -5.10
C ASP A 63 2.14 13.90 -5.61
N GLY A 64 2.02 12.91 -4.72
CA GLY A 64 1.47 11.60 -5.02
C GLY A 64 2.42 10.76 -5.88
N ASP A 65 1.90 9.65 -6.41
CA ASP A 65 2.70 8.69 -7.16
C ASP A 65 3.29 9.29 -8.44
N GLY A 66 4.51 8.84 -8.79
CA GLY A 66 5.23 9.30 -9.98
C GLY A 66 5.97 10.63 -9.82
N GLY A 67 5.80 11.32 -8.69
CA GLY A 67 6.47 12.57 -8.34
C GLY A 67 7.82 12.40 -7.61
N THR A 68 8.08 13.32 -6.69
CA THR A 68 9.23 13.26 -5.78
C THR A 68 8.99 12.16 -4.76
N ALA A 69 10.01 11.34 -4.47
CA ALA A 69 9.85 10.31 -3.44
C ALA A 69 9.43 10.93 -2.09
N GLY A 70 8.38 10.35 -1.49
CA GLY A 70 7.93 10.70 -0.15
C GLY A 70 9.01 10.63 0.92
N THR A 71 8.76 11.32 2.03
CA THR A 71 9.70 11.44 3.15
C THR A 71 9.13 10.82 4.42
N ILE A 72 10.03 10.29 5.27
CA ILE A 72 9.66 9.73 6.57
C ILE A 72 10.18 10.63 7.69
N THR A 73 9.29 11.08 8.58
CA THR A 73 9.62 11.94 9.72
C THR A 73 8.94 11.46 11.01
N PRO A 74 9.68 11.29 12.13
CA PRO A 74 11.14 11.31 12.22
C PRO A 74 11.76 10.13 11.46
N ALA A 75 13.08 10.16 11.23
CA ALA A 75 13.79 9.13 10.49
C ALA A 75 13.71 7.71 11.11
N THR A 76 13.30 7.59 12.37
CA THR A 76 13.10 6.29 13.04
C THR A 76 12.02 6.40 14.11
N LEU A 77 11.05 5.50 14.10
CA LEU A 77 10.10 5.30 15.18
C LEU A 77 10.83 4.64 16.35
N THR A 78 11.06 5.39 17.42
CA THR A 78 11.73 4.88 18.63
C THR A 78 10.71 4.61 19.72
N LEU A 79 10.64 3.36 20.16
CA LEU A 79 9.73 2.88 21.20
C LEU A 79 10.53 2.48 22.45
N ALA A 80 9.94 2.63 23.62
CA ALA A 80 10.52 2.14 24.87
C ALA A 80 10.40 0.60 24.96
N PRO A 81 11.35 -0.09 25.59
CA PRO A 81 11.26 -1.54 25.81
C PRO A 81 10.15 -1.90 26.78
N ASN A 82 9.65 -3.14 26.65
CA ASN A 82 8.66 -3.74 27.55
C ASN A 82 7.43 -2.84 27.80
N THR A 83 6.97 -2.15 26.75
CA THR A 83 5.91 -1.16 26.84
C THR A 83 4.75 -1.55 25.94
N THR A 84 3.53 -1.38 26.44
CA THR A 84 2.30 -1.51 25.65
C THR A 84 1.82 -0.14 25.23
N TYR A 85 1.49 0.01 23.96
CA TYR A 85 0.99 1.24 23.35
C TYR A 85 -0.39 1.02 22.75
N THR A 86 -1.24 2.04 22.84
CA THR A 86 -2.42 2.19 21.99
C THR A 86 -2.01 2.92 20.73
N GLY A 87 -2.25 2.31 19.57
CA GLY A 87 -1.90 2.84 18.25
C GLY A 87 -3.11 3.39 17.50
N THR A 88 -2.89 4.45 16.73
CA THR A 88 -3.87 5.05 15.81
C THR A 88 -3.21 5.46 14.50
N LEU A 89 -3.83 5.08 13.39
CA LEU A 89 -3.46 5.54 12.05
C LEU A 89 -4.35 6.71 11.60
N LYS A 90 -3.74 7.65 10.89
CA LYS A 90 -4.40 8.73 10.16
C LYS A 90 -3.83 8.79 8.75
N LEU A 91 -4.71 8.86 7.76
CA LEU A 91 -4.41 8.87 6.33
C LEU A 91 -5.07 10.07 5.65
N GLU A 92 -4.34 10.69 4.71
CA GLU A 92 -4.76 11.90 3.99
C GLU A 92 -4.29 11.88 2.52
N ASP A 93 -5.07 12.53 1.64
CA ASP A 93 -4.70 12.89 0.27
C ASP A 93 -4.47 14.40 0.18
N GLU A 94 -3.19 14.79 0.11
CA GLU A 94 -2.73 16.17 0.01
C GLU A 94 -2.58 16.65 -1.45
N THR A 95 -2.91 15.81 -2.44
CA THR A 95 -3.07 16.28 -3.84
C THR A 95 -4.33 17.13 -4.00
N LYS A 96 -5.29 16.99 -3.07
CA LYS A 96 -6.52 17.78 -3.00
C LYS A 96 -6.32 19.05 -2.17
N THR A 97 -7.18 20.05 -2.39
CA THR A 97 -7.19 21.28 -1.59
C THR A 97 -8.63 21.66 -1.20
N PRO A 98 -9.00 21.57 0.10
CA PRO A 98 -8.18 21.09 1.23
C PRO A 98 -7.78 19.61 1.09
N ALA A 99 -6.77 19.19 1.84
CA ALA A 99 -6.38 17.77 1.91
C ALA A 99 -7.58 16.92 2.32
N GLU A 100 -7.81 15.82 1.62
CA GLU A 100 -8.92 14.92 1.83
C GLU A 100 -8.60 13.92 2.95
N ASN A 101 -9.62 13.58 3.74
CA ASN A 101 -9.46 12.73 4.91
C ASN A 101 -9.78 11.27 4.58
N ILE A 102 -8.81 10.57 4.01
CA ILE A 102 -8.93 9.16 3.63
C ILE A 102 -9.22 8.27 4.86
N THR A 103 -8.86 8.69 6.07
CA THR A 103 -9.24 7.97 7.30
C THR A 103 -10.77 7.81 7.44
N ALA A 104 -11.53 8.83 7.03
CA ALA A 104 -12.98 8.80 7.11
C ALA A 104 -13.58 7.87 6.04
N GLU A 105 -12.98 7.82 4.85
CA GLU A 105 -13.39 6.94 3.75
C GLU A 105 -13.13 5.48 4.11
N ILE A 106 -11.92 5.14 4.59
CA ILE A 106 -11.59 3.80 5.10
C ILE A 106 -12.58 3.36 6.19
N LEU A 107 -13.02 4.28 7.07
CA LEU A 107 -13.99 3.95 8.10
C LEU A 107 -15.40 3.73 7.54
N ALA A 108 -15.81 4.53 6.55
CA ALA A 108 -17.08 4.37 5.84
C ALA A 108 -17.14 3.03 5.10
N GLU A 109 -16.00 2.61 4.53
CA GLU A 109 -15.79 1.38 3.77
C GLU A 109 -15.03 0.33 4.58
N SER A 110 -15.26 0.32 5.90
CA SER A 110 -14.49 -0.49 6.84
C SER A 110 -14.57 -1.99 6.59
N ASP A 111 -15.61 -2.49 5.92
CA ASP A 111 -15.72 -3.89 5.54
C ASP A 111 -15.04 -4.26 4.21
N GLU A 112 -14.31 -3.32 3.62
CA GLU A 112 -13.47 -3.53 2.44
C GLU A 112 -11.99 -3.36 2.77
N HIS A 113 -11.65 -2.61 3.81
CA HIS A 113 -10.26 -2.24 4.12
C HIS A 113 -9.66 -3.00 5.29
N VAL A 114 -8.40 -3.46 5.17
CA VAL A 114 -7.64 -4.05 6.28
C VAL A 114 -6.19 -3.58 6.29
N PHE A 115 -5.74 -3.12 7.46
CA PHE A 115 -4.32 -2.83 7.72
C PHE A 115 -3.59 -4.09 8.16
N VAL A 116 -2.42 -4.29 7.56
CA VAL A 116 -1.48 -5.36 7.89
C VAL A 116 -0.22 -4.74 8.47
N PHE A 117 0.22 -5.26 9.61
CA PHE A 117 1.44 -4.84 10.30
C PHE A 117 2.48 -5.95 10.27
N ALA A 118 3.65 -5.67 9.69
CA ALA A 118 4.75 -6.64 9.57
C ALA A 118 6.06 -6.07 10.14
N PRO A 119 6.27 -6.14 11.47
CA PRO A 119 7.55 -5.81 12.08
C PRO A 119 8.63 -6.85 11.72
N THR A 120 9.83 -6.39 11.39
CA THR A 120 11.00 -7.24 11.06
C THR A 120 12.27 -6.67 11.71
N GLY A 121 13.11 -7.52 12.30
CA GLY A 121 14.35 -7.05 12.96
C GLY A 121 14.14 -6.15 14.19
N VAL A 122 12.93 -6.16 14.77
CA VAL A 122 12.54 -5.35 15.93
C VAL A 122 11.64 -6.18 16.86
N ASN A 123 11.84 -6.07 18.17
CA ASN A 123 11.03 -6.78 19.17
C ASN A 123 9.70 -6.05 19.37
N LEU A 124 8.81 -6.17 18.39
CA LEU A 124 7.54 -5.47 18.33
C LEU A 124 6.47 -6.41 17.80
N THR A 125 5.30 -6.42 18.43
CA THR A 125 4.09 -7.07 17.92
C THR A 125 2.98 -6.03 17.86
N ILE A 126 2.22 -6.01 16.77
CA ILE A 126 1.09 -5.09 16.59
C ILE A 126 -0.14 -5.92 16.24
N THR A 127 -1.26 -5.59 16.86
CA THR A 127 -2.56 -6.23 16.62
C THR A 127 -3.63 -5.16 16.44
N ALA A 128 -4.48 -5.29 15.41
CA ALA A 128 -5.65 -4.45 15.25
C ALA A 128 -6.63 -4.65 16.42
N THR A 129 -7.24 -3.57 16.90
CA THR A 129 -8.18 -3.61 18.05
C THR A 129 -9.59 -3.16 17.68
N ASP A 130 -9.75 -2.49 16.54
CA ASP A 130 -11.01 -2.16 15.92
C ASP A 130 -11.46 -3.24 14.93
N LYS A 131 -12.77 -3.28 14.70
CA LYS A 131 -13.41 -4.25 13.82
C LYS A 131 -14.56 -3.60 13.06
N ASP A 132 -14.80 -4.13 11.88
CA ASP A 132 -15.95 -3.76 11.06
C ASP A 132 -17.25 -4.48 11.50
N ARG A 133 -18.32 -4.25 10.73
CA ARG A 133 -19.64 -4.86 10.94
C ARG A 133 -19.66 -6.39 10.86
N ASN A 134 -18.66 -6.99 10.20
CA ASN A 134 -18.51 -8.43 10.04
C ASN A 134 -17.56 -9.03 11.11
N ASN A 135 -17.14 -8.22 12.10
CA ASN A 135 -16.21 -8.60 13.15
C ASN A 135 -14.82 -9.00 12.60
N LEU A 136 -14.45 -8.47 11.43
CA LEU A 136 -13.10 -8.56 10.86
C LEU A 136 -12.28 -7.32 11.23
N PRO A 137 -10.95 -7.43 11.36
CA PRO A 137 -10.10 -6.31 11.75
C PRO A 137 -10.11 -5.20 10.69
N ILE A 138 -10.01 -3.95 11.14
CA ILE A 138 -9.75 -2.79 10.27
C ILE A 138 -8.28 -2.40 10.41
N GLY A 139 -7.84 -2.13 11.64
CA GLY A 139 -6.48 -1.77 12.01
C GLY A 139 -6.18 -0.27 11.99
N LEU A 140 -7.19 0.60 11.91
CA LEU A 140 -7.00 2.03 12.18
C LEU A 140 -6.67 2.26 13.67
N ALA A 141 -7.22 1.43 14.55
CA ALA A 141 -6.80 1.31 15.94
C ALA A 141 -6.04 0.01 16.18
N SER A 142 -4.99 0.08 17.00
CA SER A 142 -4.14 -1.09 17.28
C SER A 142 -3.60 -1.10 18.70
N GLN A 143 -3.07 -2.25 19.11
CA GLN A 143 -2.21 -2.40 20.27
C GLN A 143 -0.83 -2.83 19.79
N ALA A 144 0.20 -2.10 20.22
CA ALA A 144 1.59 -2.44 19.97
C ALA A 144 2.29 -2.80 21.27
N VAL A 145 2.98 -3.94 21.30
CA VAL A 145 3.70 -4.44 22.46
C VAL A 145 5.17 -4.59 22.10
N THR A 146 6.05 -3.89 22.81
CA THR A 146 7.49 -4.01 22.64
C THR A 146 8.08 -5.03 23.62
N GLY A 147 9.10 -5.75 23.18
CA GLY A 147 9.93 -6.61 24.02
C GLY A 147 11.19 -5.90 24.50
N ALA A 148 12.28 -6.66 24.63
CA ALA A 148 13.60 -6.13 24.98
C ALA A 148 14.10 -5.13 23.94
N ALA A 149 14.97 -4.21 24.38
CA ALA A 149 15.64 -3.26 23.50
C ALA A 149 16.39 -3.97 22.36
N ASN A 150 16.43 -3.31 21.21
CA ASN A 150 17.25 -3.72 20.09
C ASN A 150 18.74 -3.78 20.51
N ALA A 151 19.51 -4.65 19.85
CA ALA A 151 20.95 -4.63 20.00
C ALA A 151 21.50 -3.23 19.63
N THR A 152 22.48 -2.73 20.38
CA THR A 152 23.06 -1.40 20.17
C THR A 152 23.48 -1.21 18.72
N GLY A 153 23.05 -0.11 18.10
CA GLY A 153 23.36 0.22 16.72
C GLY A 153 22.49 -0.49 15.67
N THR A 154 21.49 -1.28 16.08
CA THR A 154 20.54 -1.91 15.16
C THR A 154 19.22 -1.16 15.10
N THR A 155 18.60 -1.18 13.91
CA THR A 155 17.27 -0.65 13.62
C THR A 155 16.55 -1.70 12.79
N GLY A 156 15.33 -2.06 13.17
CA GLY A 156 14.46 -2.92 12.38
C GLY A 156 13.51 -2.09 11.52
N ASN A 157 12.48 -2.72 11.01
CA ASN A 157 11.46 -2.09 10.20
C ASN A 157 10.07 -2.47 10.68
N LEU A 158 9.13 -1.55 10.56
CA LEU A 158 7.70 -1.80 10.64
C LEU A 158 7.10 -1.49 9.28
N LYS A 159 6.68 -2.53 8.56
CA LYS A 159 5.90 -2.36 7.34
C LYS A 159 4.42 -2.28 7.67
N ILE A 160 3.74 -1.24 7.19
CA ILE A 160 2.30 -1.02 7.32
C ILE A 160 1.73 -0.98 5.92
N THR A 161 0.75 -1.84 5.65
CA THR A 161 0.09 -1.95 4.34
C THR A 161 -1.41 -1.82 4.54
N LEU A 162 -2.06 -0.94 3.78
CA LEU A 162 -3.51 -0.95 3.62
C LEU A 162 -3.86 -1.84 2.43
N ARG A 163 -4.81 -2.75 2.64
CA ARG A 163 -5.33 -3.65 1.61
C ARG A 163 -6.79 -3.34 1.37
N HIS A 164 -7.14 -3.18 0.09
CA HIS A 164 -8.52 -2.99 -0.38
C HIS A 164 -9.08 -4.31 -0.90
N GLN A 165 -10.15 -4.80 -0.27
CA GLN A 165 -10.73 -6.13 -0.47
C GLN A 165 -12.25 -6.07 -0.66
N PRO A 166 -12.79 -5.30 -1.63
CA PRO A 166 -14.22 -5.11 -1.84
C PRO A 166 -14.92 -6.47 -2.02
N GLY A 167 -15.93 -6.73 -1.19
CA GLY A 167 -16.72 -7.96 -1.20
C GLY A 167 -15.98 -9.27 -0.89
N THR A 168 -14.67 -9.20 -0.62
CA THR A 168 -13.79 -10.38 -0.44
C THR A 168 -12.94 -10.33 0.83
N LYS A 169 -13.11 -9.28 1.63
CA LYS A 169 -12.38 -9.09 2.89
C LYS A 169 -12.52 -10.29 3.82
N ASP A 170 -11.39 -10.82 4.25
CA ASP A 170 -11.30 -11.95 5.17
C ASP A 170 -10.48 -11.64 6.45
N GLY A 171 -10.05 -10.39 6.59
CA GLY A 171 -9.23 -9.94 7.73
C GLY A 171 -7.75 -10.31 7.62
N THR A 172 -7.30 -10.79 6.47
CA THR A 172 -5.89 -11.13 6.21
C THR A 172 -5.29 -10.24 5.10
N ALA A 173 -3.99 -10.41 4.81
CA ALA A 173 -3.29 -9.59 3.84
C ALA A 173 -3.71 -9.81 2.38
N THR A 174 -4.38 -10.93 2.08
CA THR A 174 -4.87 -11.27 0.74
C THR A 174 -6.30 -11.77 0.89
N PRO A 175 -7.25 -11.48 0.00
CA PRO A 175 -7.08 -11.04 -1.40
C PRO A 175 -6.90 -9.51 -1.57
N GLY A 176 -7.28 -8.98 -2.73
CA GLY A 176 -7.35 -7.54 -2.99
C GLY A 176 -6.08 -6.89 -3.49
N ASP A 177 -6.07 -5.56 -3.47
CA ASP A 177 -4.99 -4.71 -3.94
C ASP A 177 -4.41 -3.86 -2.79
N THR A 178 -3.29 -3.19 -3.04
CA THR A 178 -2.63 -2.32 -2.06
C THR A 178 -2.96 -0.88 -2.40
N ASP A 179 -3.57 -0.14 -1.47
CA ASP A 179 -3.72 1.32 -1.60
C ASP A 179 -2.46 2.05 -1.15
N VAL A 180 -1.84 1.58 -0.06
CA VAL A 180 -0.58 2.14 0.43
C VAL A 180 0.26 1.08 1.13
N GLU A 181 1.58 1.12 0.91
CA GLU A 181 2.56 0.33 1.65
C GLU A 181 3.74 1.22 2.06
N VAL A 182 3.97 1.33 3.36
CA VAL A 182 5.08 2.11 3.91
C VAL A 182 5.93 1.25 4.83
N THR A 183 7.25 1.30 4.65
CA THR A 183 8.21 0.68 5.57
C THR A 183 8.87 1.73 6.44
N PHE A 184 8.52 1.74 7.73
CA PHE A 184 9.06 2.66 8.72
C PHE A 184 10.29 2.07 9.44
N PRO A 185 11.45 2.74 9.43
CA PRO A 185 12.55 2.36 10.30
C PRO A 185 12.10 2.43 11.77
N THR A 186 12.28 1.36 12.52
CA THR A 186 11.73 1.22 13.88
C THR A 186 12.74 0.58 14.83
N ALA A 187 12.85 1.12 16.04
CA ALA A 187 13.75 0.59 17.07
C ALA A 187 13.11 0.63 18.46
N VAL A 188 13.42 -0.36 19.28
CA VAL A 188 13.12 -0.40 20.72
C VAL A 188 14.37 0.00 21.49
N ARG A 189 14.31 1.04 22.34
CA ARG A 189 15.47 1.59 23.10
C ARG A 189 15.08 2.07 24.48
#